data_AF-A0A8J3LEJ5-F1
#
_entry.id   AF-A0A8J3LEJ5-F1
#
_cell.length_a   1.000
_cell.length_b   1.000
_cell.length_c   1.000
_cell.angle_alpha   90.00
_cell.angle_beta   90.00
_cell.angle_gamma   90.00
#
_symmetry.space_group_name_H-M   'P 1'
#
loop_
_entity.id
_entity.type
_entity.pdbx_description
1 polymer ?
#
loop_
_entity_poly.entity_id
_entity_poly.type
_entity_poly.pdbx_seq_one_letter_code
_entity_poly.pdbx_strand_id
1 'polypeptide(L)'
;MPTPPPTDVIALHDDTPNEIESRAELNAHVSAGTLSGLIIQDLHLDDEDSTAALSIVDVQDALFVGCRFASPHIAADLVRRGALVVPSFDGVPYPTHPGRLYTPDDLAAGFATDGFTGMYDTIVYHHFRASGGAQPAPREALVQRLHDSGIDNALAVATNAWMATAGRSAAIGVMGGHAVQRGSTTYRLAATLGWELARAGRLVVTGGGPGVMEAANLGAFLATRSAADLTAAIDVLAAAPDFRDHDPYTAAALKLRDEFPAPAETDGLAWARCGGLSIPTWLYGHEPANLFAARIAKYFSNAIREDTILRLSRGGIVFAPGWAGTVQEVFQAATKTFYATDGVSGPYVFLDTAYWTQRLPIRTLLEPLLAGSPAGDLSGLIHVTDDVAEAVTLLTGAV
;
A
#
# COMPACT_ATOMS: atom_id res chain seq x y z
N MET A 1 14.94 -4.98 -28.68
CA MET A 1 13.63 -4.91 -28.01
C MET A 1 13.77 -5.69 -26.71
N PRO A 2 13.61 -5.09 -25.53
CA PRO A 2 13.46 -5.89 -24.31
C PRO A 2 12.22 -6.74 -24.50
N THR A 3 12.36 -8.06 -24.42
CA THR A 3 11.20 -8.95 -24.33
C THR A 3 10.47 -8.57 -23.03
N PRO A 4 9.14 -8.40 -23.02
CA PRO A 4 8.39 -8.28 -21.78
C PRO A 4 8.84 -9.39 -20.82
N PRO A 5 9.01 -9.11 -19.52
CA PRO A 5 9.37 -10.16 -18.59
C PRO A 5 8.35 -11.31 -18.70
N PRO A 6 8.78 -12.56 -18.55
CA PRO A 6 7.86 -13.68 -18.49
C PRO A 6 6.75 -13.42 -17.46
N THR A 7 5.51 -13.84 -17.72
CA THR A 7 4.35 -13.51 -16.86
C THR A 7 4.53 -14.04 -15.43
N ASP A 8 5.23 -15.15 -15.27
CA ASP A 8 5.66 -15.76 -14.01
C ASP A 8 6.67 -14.90 -13.22
N VAL A 9 7.35 -13.94 -13.85
CA VAL A 9 8.22 -12.95 -13.19
C VAL A 9 7.44 -11.72 -12.70
N ILE A 10 6.25 -11.47 -13.26
CA ILE A 10 5.43 -10.26 -13.02
C ILE A 10 4.21 -10.57 -12.14
N ALA A 11 3.83 -11.84 -12.04
CA ALA A 11 2.79 -12.28 -11.12
C ALA A 11 3.16 -11.84 -9.69
N LEU A 12 2.18 -11.34 -8.96
CA LEU A 12 2.34 -11.20 -7.51
C LEU A 12 2.58 -12.61 -6.98
N HIS A 13 3.53 -12.74 -6.05
CA HIS A 13 3.79 -14.01 -5.37
C HIS A 13 2.46 -14.50 -4.78
N ASP A 14 2.06 -15.72 -5.14
CA ASP A 14 0.83 -16.34 -4.66
C ASP A 14 1.10 -16.96 -3.29
N ASP A 15 0.06 -17.07 -2.47
CA ASP A 15 0.13 -17.78 -1.20
C ASP A 15 0.36 -19.26 -1.53
N THR A 16 1.62 -19.72 -1.45
CA THR A 16 1.96 -21.05 -1.97
C THR A 16 1.50 -22.14 -1.00
N PRO A 17 1.15 -23.36 -1.47
CA PRO A 17 0.92 -24.51 -0.59
C PRO A 17 2.15 -24.91 0.25
N ASN A 18 3.27 -24.21 0.06
CA ASN A 18 4.51 -24.41 0.79
C ASN A 18 4.70 -23.37 1.92
N GLU A 19 3.82 -22.39 2.04
CA GLU A 19 3.81 -21.37 3.08
C GLU A 19 2.80 -21.73 4.18
N ILE A 20 3.21 -21.53 5.43
CA ILE A 20 2.44 -21.81 6.63
C ILE A 20 2.36 -20.50 7.42
N GLU A 21 1.17 -19.90 7.41
CA GLU A 21 0.89 -18.62 8.08
C GLU A 21 -0.12 -18.77 9.23
N SER A 22 -0.71 -19.96 9.38
CA SER A 22 -1.66 -20.25 10.44
C SER A 22 -1.28 -21.46 11.28
N ARG A 23 -1.80 -21.47 12.52
CA ARG A 23 -1.70 -22.63 13.41
C ARG A 23 -2.32 -23.88 12.81
N ALA A 24 -3.43 -23.72 12.08
CA ALA A 24 -4.17 -24.83 11.51
C ALA A 24 -3.35 -25.54 10.43
N GLU A 25 -2.71 -24.79 9.54
CA GLU A 25 -1.80 -25.32 8.52
C GLU A 25 -0.59 -26.00 9.17
N LEU A 26 0.04 -25.33 10.15
CA LEU A 26 1.19 -25.90 10.87
C LEU A 26 0.83 -27.27 11.45
N ASN A 27 -0.31 -27.35 12.15
CA ASN A 27 -0.76 -28.59 12.78
C ASN A 27 -1.04 -29.69 11.75
N ALA A 28 -1.54 -29.35 10.56
CA ALA A 28 -1.77 -30.32 9.49
C ALA A 28 -0.44 -30.91 8.97
N HIS A 29 0.56 -30.06 8.72
CA HIS A 29 1.88 -30.51 8.25
C HIS A 29 2.68 -31.25 9.32
N VAL A 30 2.64 -30.79 10.57
CA VAL A 30 3.20 -31.50 11.72
C VAL A 30 2.58 -32.90 11.85
N SER A 31 1.25 -33.02 11.69
CA SER A 31 0.56 -34.31 11.74
C SER A 31 0.95 -35.23 10.57
N ALA A 32 1.29 -34.66 9.41
CA ALA A 32 1.85 -35.40 8.28
C ALA A 32 3.33 -35.80 8.48
N GLY A 33 3.98 -35.29 9.54
CA GLY A 33 5.31 -35.71 9.99
C GLY A 33 6.48 -34.94 9.38
N THR A 34 6.24 -33.89 8.59
CA THR A 34 7.31 -33.11 7.96
C THR A 34 6.93 -31.65 7.73
N LEU A 35 7.91 -30.77 7.94
CA LEU A 35 7.95 -29.38 7.53
C LEU A 35 9.05 -29.12 6.48
N SER A 36 9.63 -30.19 5.91
CA SER A 36 10.78 -30.07 5.01
C SER A 36 10.46 -29.25 3.77
N GLY A 37 11.32 -28.28 3.47
CA GLY A 37 11.16 -27.36 2.34
C GLY A 37 10.01 -26.35 2.47
N LEU A 38 9.32 -26.31 3.62
CA LEU A 38 8.21 -25.37 3.86
C LEU A 38 8.72 -24.06 4.48
N ILE A 39 7.94 -23.01 4.29
CA ILE A 39 8.19 -21.67 4.86
C ILE A 39 7.16 -21.44 5.96
N ILE A 40 7.59 -21.14 7.17
CA ILE A 40 6.75 -20.90 8.34
C ILE A 40 6.93 -19.43 8.76
N GLN A 41 5.84 -18.67 8.75
CA GLN A 41 5.90 -17.20 8.88
C GLN A 41 5.07 -16.69 10.07
N ASP A 42 5.65 -15.79 10.85
CA ASP A 42 4.98 -15.00 11.91
C ASP A 42 4.15 -15.80 12.94
N LEU A 43 4.53 -17.06 13.21
CA LEU A 43 3.84 -17.90 14.19
C LEU A 43 4.43 -17.80 15.60
N HIS A 44 3.54 -17.82 16.59
CA HIS A 44 3.87 -17.87 18.02
C HIS A 44 4.11 -19.32 18.48
N LEU A 45 5.30 -19.87 18.27
CA LEU A 45 5.64 -21.28 18.53
C LEU A 45 6.26 -21.49 19.94
N ASP A 46 5.80 -20.72 20.91
CA ASP A 46 6.28 -20.68 22.29
C ASP A 46 5.45 -21.52 23.29
N ASP A 47 4.38 -22.16 22.81
CA ASP A 47 3.59 -23.11 23.60
C ASP A 47 4.22 -24.52 23.67
N GLU A 48 3.77 -25.30 24.66
CA GLU A 48 4.29 -26.66 24.91
C GLU A 48 4.04 -27.62 23.75
N ASP A 49 2.87 -27.54 23.11
CA ASP A 49 2.48 -28.42 22.00
C ASP A 49 3.38 -28.15 20.77
N SER A 50 3.58 -26.88 20.42
CA SER A 50 4.51 -26.45 19.37
C SER A 50 5.92 -26.91 19.66
N THR A 51 6.39 -26.75 20.89
CA THR A 51 7.75 -27.16 21.30
C THR A 51 7.93 -28.68 21.14
N ALA A 52 6.97 -29.46 21.60
CA ALA A 52 6.99 -30.92 21.47
C ALA A 52 6.97 -31.35 19.99
N ALA A 53 6.07 -30.78 19.19
CA ALA A 53 5.96 -31.04 17.76
C ALA A 53 7.27 -30.73 17.01
N LEU A 54 7.82 -29.53 17.22
CA LEU A 54 9.03 -29.08 16.55
C LEU A 54 10.23 -29.97 16.89
N SER A 55 10.29 -30.53 18.11
CA SER A 55 11.41 -31.38 18.55
C SER A 55 11.59 -32.68 17.75
N ILE A 56 10.51 -33.17 17.12
CA ILE A 56 10.50 -34.47 16.42
C ILE A 56 10.23 -34.37 14.93
N VAL A 57 9.52 -33.33 14.48
CA VAL A 57 9.14 -33.18 13.07
C VAL A 57 10.38 -32.99 12.19
N ASP A 58 10.36 -33.54 10.98
CA ASP A 58 11.42 -33.28 10.00
C ASP A 58 11.36 -31.81 9.55
N VAL A 59 12.51 -31.13 9.56
CA VAL A 59 12.63 -29.69 9.28
C VAL A 59 13.74 -29.40 8.27
N GLN A 60 14.23 -30.42 7.55
CA GLN A 60 15.29 -30.24 6.56
C GLN A 60 14.87 -29.19 5.52
N ASP A 61 15.70 -28.17 5.32
CA ASP A 61 15.47 -27.05 4.40
C ASP A 61 14.19 -26.23 4.68
N ALA A 62 13.58 -26.38 5.86
CA ALA A 62 12.48 -25.52 6.29
C ALA A 62 12.99 -24.11 6.60
N LEU A 63 12.20 -23.07 6.28
CA LEU A 63 12.53 -21.67 6.56
C LEU A 63 11.55 -21.09 7.57
N PHE A 64 12.03 -20.70 8.75
CA PHE A 64 11.24 -20.01 9.77
C PHE A 64 11.55 -18.52 9.73
N VAL A 65 10.54 -17.68 9.47
CA VAL A 65 10.66 -16.22 9.38
C VAL A 65 9.77 -15.56 10.43
N GLY A 66 10.36 -14.75 11.31
CA GLY A 66 9.61 -13.99 12.31
C GLY A 66 8.95 -14.82 13.42
N CYS A 67 9.10 -16.14 13.40
CA CYS A 67 8.51 -17.03 14.40
C CYS A 67 9.07 -16.78 15.80
N ARG A 68 8.21 -16.88 16.81
CA ARG A 68 8.60 -16.83 18.22
C ARG A 68 8.75 -18.25 18.75
N PHE A 69 9.79 -18.51 19.53
CA PHE A 69 10.04 -19.83 20.11
C PHE A 69 10.13 -19.73 21.63
N ALA A 70 9.78 -20.80 22.33
CA ALA A 70 9.81 -20.84 23.80
C ALA A 70 11.23 -20.59 24.36
N SER A 71 12.28 -20.94 23.59
CA SER A 71 13.65 -20.59 23.95
C SER A 71 14.58 -20.55 22.73
N PRO A 72 15.73 -19.85 22.83
CA PRO A 72 16.77 -19.86 21.78
C PRO A 72 17.32 -21.26 21.46
N HIS A 73 17.22 -22.22 22.40
CA HIS A 73 17.66 -23.60 22.17
C HIS A 73 16.84 -24.30 21.10
N ILE A 74 15.54 -23.99 20.99
CA ILE A 74 14.67 -24.56 19.96
C ILE A 74 15.13 -24.09 18.58
N ALA A 75 15.33 -22.78 18.40
CA ALA A 75 15.84 -22.23 17.15
C ALA A 75 17.21 -22.82 16.79
N ALA A 76 18.12 -22.96 17.75
CA ALA A 76 19.43 -23.59 17.53
C ALA A 76 19.31 -25.07 17.12
N ASP A 77 18.38 -25.81 17.72
CA ASP A 77 18.11 -27.20 17.36
C ASP A 77 17.53 -27.35 15.95
N LEU A 78 16.57 -26.48 15.57
CA LEU A 78 16.03 -26.41 14.22
C LEU A 78 17.15 -26.20 13.19
N VAL A 79 18.03 -25.22 13.43
CA VAL A 79 19.18 -24.95 12.55
C VAL A 79 20.13 -26.15 12.49
N ARG A 80 20.42 -26.80 13.61
CA ARG A 80 21.25 -28.02 13.66
C ARG A 80 20.64 -29.17 12.85
N ARG A 81 19.30 -29.22 12.73
CA ARG A 81 18.56 -30.20 11.93
C ARG A 81 18.29 -29.78 10.48
N GLY A 82 18.94 -28.70 10.01
CA GLY A 82 18.91 -28.31 8.60
C GLY A 82 17.88 -27.24 8.25
N ALA A 83 17.19 -26.66 9.23
CA ALA A 83 16.31 -25.51 8.99
C ALA A 83 17.10 -24.20 8.90
N LEU A 84 16.50 -23.20 8.26
CA LEU A 84 16.93 -21.80 8.31
C LEU A 84 15.99 -21.04 9.23
N VAL A 85 16.54 -20.23 10.14
CA VAL A 85 15.74 -19.42 11.08
C VAL A 85 16.18 -17.96 10.97
N VAL A 86 15.25 -17.11 10.54
CA VAL A 86 15.41 -15.65 10.52
C VAL A 86 14.74 -15.08 11.77
N PRO A 87 15.51 -14.67 12.79
CA PRO A 87 14.95 -14.21 14.05
C PRO A 87 14.32 -12.82 13.89
N SER A 88 13.31 -12.55 14.71
CA SER A 88 12.85 -11.18 14.95
C SER A 88 13.92 -10.39 15.71
N PHE A 89 14.10 -9.12 15.37
CA PHE A 89 15.06 -8.26 16.06
C PHE A 89 14.35 -7.40 17.10
N ASP A 90 14.79 -7.52 18.34
CA ASP A 90 14.34 -6.62 19.41
C ASP A 90 15.10 -5.29 19.37
N GLY A 91 14.53 -4.30 20.08
CA GLY A 91 15.15 -2.99 20.29
C GLY A 91 14.88 -1.96 19.20
N VAL A 92 13.91 -2.22 18.32
CA VAL A 92 13.37 -1.25 17.37
C VAL A 92 11.88 -0.99 17.67
N PRO A 93 11.34 0.20 17.38
CA PRO A 93 9.96 0.54 17.69
C PRO A 93 8.95 0.03 16.65
N TYR A 94 9.33 -0.92 15.80
CA TYR A 94 8.50 -1.45 14.72
C TYR A 94 8.69 -2.97 14.57
N PRO A 95 7.69 -3.73 14.09
CA PRO A 95 7.83 -5.17 13.88
C PRO A 95 8.81 -5.45 12.74
N THR A 96 9.68 -6.44 12.88
CA THR A 96 10.60 -6.78 11.79
C THR A 96 9.99 -7.68 10.72
N HIS A 97 8.86 -8.34 11.01
CA HIS A 97 8.14 -9.22 10.09
C HIS A 97 6.64 -8.98 10.25
N PRO A 98 6.10 -7.83 9.82
CA PRO A 98 4.68 -7.56 9.96
C PRO A 98 3.86 -8.58 9.13
N GLY A 99 3.07 -9.44 9.79
CA GLY A 99 2.16 -10.38 9.11
C GLY A 99 0.86 -9.77 8.58
N ARG A 100 0.67 -8.45 8.68
CA ARG A 100 -0.47 -7.73 8.08
C ARG A 100 -0.09 -6.31 7.70
N LEU A 101 -0.87 -5.73 6.79
CA LEU A 101 -0.82 -4.30 6.51
C LEU A 101 -1.30 -3.49 7.73
N TYR A 102 -0.69 -2.32 7.92
CA TYR A 102 -1.12 -1.39 8.96
C TYR A 102 -2.52 -0.86 8.70
N THR A 103 -3.20 -0.48 9.77
CA THR A 103 -4.44 0.29 9.75
C THR A 103 -4.20 1.72 10.21
N PRO A 104 -5.13 2.65 9.95
CA PRO A 104 -5.08 3.98 10.55
C PRO A 104 -4.94 3.97 12.07
N ASP A 105 -5.59 3.02 12.73
CA ASP A 105 -5.58 2.90 14.19
C ASP A 105 -4.21 2.45 14.70
N ASP A 106 -3.53 1.54 13.98
CA ASP A 106 -2.15 1.16 14.29
C ASP A 106 -1.21 2.38 14.22
N LEU A 107 -1.33 3.19 13.16
CA LEU A 107 -0.46 4.36 12.95
C LEU A 107 -0.77 5.53 13.89
N ALA A 108 -2.03 5.73 14.23
CA ALA A 108 -2.49 6.79 15.14
C ALA A 108 -2.40 6.42 16.62
N ALA A 109 -2.04 5.19 16.96
CA ALA A 109 -1.85 4.75 18.34
C ALA A 109 -0.91 5.70 19.09
N GLY A 110 -1.34 6.20 20.25
CA GLY A 110 -0.61 7.18 21.07
C GLY A 110 -1.02 8.64 20.86
N PHE A 111 -1.81 8.96 19.83
CA PHE A 111 -2.27 10.34 19.59
C PHE A 111 -3.05 10.95 20.76
N ALA A 112 -3.94 10.18 21.40
CA ALA A 112 -4.73 10.66 22.52
C ALA A 112 -3.90 11.01 23.77
N THR A 113 -2.69 10.46 23.89
CA THR A 113 -1.80 10.68 25.04
C THR A 113 -0.89 11.88 24.80
N ASP A 114 -0.15 11.89 23.68
CA ASP A 114 0.94 12.84 23.44
C ASP A 114 0.84 13.53 22.06
N GLY A 115 -0.36 13.62 21.50
CA GLY A 115 -0.63 14.25 20.20
C GLY A 115 0.11 13.58 19.05
N PHE A 116 0.39 14.34 18.00
CA PHE A 116 1.06 13.86 16.80
C PHE A 116 2.44 13.26 17.11
N THR A 117 3.17 13.84 18.06
CA THR A 117 4.47 13.32 18.49
C THR A 117 4.40 11.96 19.17
N GLY A 118 3.25 11.65 19.80
CA GLY A 118 2.98 10.37 20.46
C GLY A 118 2.55 9.25 19.53
N MET A 119 2.18 9.56 18.29
CA MET A 119 1.74 8.56 17.34
C MET A 119 2.85 7.52 17.09
N TYR A 120 2.47 6.25 17.02
CA TYR A 120 3.33 5.16 16.59
C TYR A 120 4.07 5.53 15.30
N ASP A 121 3.35 6.11 14.33
CA ASP A 121 3.93 6.53 13.06
C ASP A 121 5.09 7.53 13.23
N THR A 122 4.91 8.50 14.12
CA THR A 122 5.89 9.54 14.42
C THR A 122 7.07 8.99 15.22
N ILE A 123 6.82 8.07 16.14
CA ILE A 123 7.87 7.37 16.90
C ILE A 123 8.79 6.59 15.96
N VAL A 124 8.22 5.82 15.03
CA VAL A 124 9.00 5.05 14.03
C VAL A 124 9.76 6.00 13.10
N TYR A 125 9.14 7.11 12.67
CA TYR A 125 9.82 8.13 11.86
C TYR A 125 11.03 8.74 12.58
N HIS A 126 10.89 9.07 13.87
CA HIS A 126 11.99 9.61 14.66
C HIS A 126 13.13 8.61 14.81
N HIS A 127 12.82 7.33 15.07
CA HIS A 127 13.82 6.25 15.07
C HIS A 127 14.51 6.12 13.72
N PHE A 128 13.75 6.08 12.62
CA PHE A 128 14.29 5.99 11.26
C PHE A 128 15.32 7.08 11.01
N ARG A 129 15.01 8.33 11.34
CA ARG A 129 15.95 9.45 11.20
C ARG A 129 17.18 9.32 12.10
N ALA A 130 16.98 8.95 13.36
CA ALA A 130 18.05 8.81 14.34
C ALA A 130 19.04 7.68 13.96
N SER A 131 18.53 6.65 13.29
CA SER A 131 19.30 5.45 12.91
C SER A 131 19.95 5.53 11.52
N GLY A 132 20.01 6.72 10.91
CA GLY A 132 20.68 6.95 9.61
C GLY A 132 19.75 7.00 8.41
N GLY A 133 18.43 6.95 8.62
CA GLY A 133 17.42 7.10 7.58
C GLY A 133 17.56 6.05 6.48
N ALA A 134 17.59 6.52 5.23
CA ALA A 134 17.71 5.66 4.05
C ALA A 134 19.10 5.03 3.84
N GLN A 135 20.10 5.44 4.63
CA GLN A 135 21.46 4.89 4.57
C GLN A 135 21.95 4.52 5.98
N PRO A 136 21.25 3.60 6.67
CA PRO A 136 21.54 3.28 8.06
C PRO A 136 22.72 2.30 8.18
N ALA A 137 23.21 2.08 9.40
CA ALA A 137 24.23 1.08 9.67
C ALA A 137 23.73 -0.35 9.33
N PRO A 138 24.61 -1.33 9.04
CA PRO A 138 24.20 -2.64 8.50
C PRO A 138 23.12 -3.38 9.30
N ARG A 139 23.14 -3.30 10.65
CA ARG A 139 22.11 -3.94 11.48
C ARG A 139 20.72 -3.31 11.24
N GLU A 140 20.62 -2.00 11.29
CA GLU A 140 19.36 -1.30 11.05
C GLU A 140 18.92 -1.46 9.58
N ALA A 141 19.87 -1.46 8.63
CA ALA A 141 19.58 -1.73 7.22
C ALA A 141 18.91 -3.08 7.04
N LEU A 142 19.43 -4.13 7.67
CA LEU A 142 18.85 -5.47 7.64
C LEU A 142 17.44 -5.46 8.25
N VAL A 143 17.26 -4.84 9.41
CA VAL A 143 15.97 -4.79 10.11
C VAL A 143 14.89 -4.06 9.29
N GLN A 144 15.23 -2.93 8.66
CA GLN A 144 14.32 -2.23 7.75
C GLN A 144 13.93 -3.08 6.53
N ARG A 145 14.87 -3.88 5.99
CA ARG A 145 14.60 -4.77 4.84
C ARG A 145 13.73 -5.96 5.23
N LEU A 146 13.90 -6.52 6.41
CA LEU A 146 13.01 -7.55 6.93
C LEU A 146 11.59 -7.00 7.10
N HIS A 147 11.45 -5.79 7.65
CA HIS A 147 10.15 -5.13 7.75
C HIS A 147 9.52 -4.95 6.37
N ASP A 148 10.25 -4.34 5.43
CA ASP A 148 9.78 -4.11 4.06
C ASP A 148 9.35 -5.44 3.38
N SER A 149 10.12 -6.52 3.59
CA SER A 149 9.78 -7.86 3.08
C SER A 149 8.48 -8.41 3.68
N GLY A 150 8.21 -8.19 4.97
CA GLY A 150 6.95 -8.58 5.58
C GLY A 150 5.76 -7.78 5.02
N ILE A 151 5.96 -6.48 4.76
CA ILE A 151 4.94 -5.65 4.10
C ILE A 151 4.69 -6.13 2.66
N ASP A 152 5.72 -6.52 1.91
CA ASP A 152 5.55 -7.10 0.57
C ASP A 152 4.65 -8.35 0.62
N ASN A 153 4.90 -9.26 1.58
CA ASN A 153 4.07 -10.46 1.74
C ASN A 153 2.62 -10.11 2.10
N ALA A 154 2.43 -9.31 3.15
CA ALA A 154 1.10 -8.89 3.58
C ALA A 154 0.32 -8.13 2.49
N LEU A 155 1.03 -7.37 1.66
CA LEU A 155 0.45 -6.68 0.51
C LEU A 155 0.05 -7.64 -0.60
N ALA A 156 0.90 -8.62 -0.92
CA ALA A 156 0.59 -9.66 -1.89
C ALA A 156 -0.67 -10.42 -1.49
N VAL A 157 -0.74 -10.92 -0.25
CA VAL A 157 -1.93 -11.63 0.29
C VAL A 157 -3.19 -10.77 0.15
N ALA A 158 -3.16 -9.51 0.61
CA ALA A 158 -4.31 -8.62 0.54
C ALA A 158 -4.76 -8.34 -0.91
N THR A 159 -3.81 -8.09 -1.81
CA THR A 159 -4.11 -7.70 -3.19
C THR A 159 -4.47 -8.89 -4.08
N ASN A 160 -3.92 -10.08 -3.85
CA ASN A 160 -4.28 -11.31 -4.56
C ASN A 160 -5.73 -11.69 -4.30
N ALA A 161 -6.19 -11.64 -3.04
CA ALA A 161 -7.59 -11.89 -2.70
C ALA A 161 -8.55 -10.95 -3.45
N TRP A 162 -8.20 -9.67 -3.54
CA TRP A 162 -8.95 -8.69 -4.33
C TRP A 162 -8.93 -9.01 -5.82
N MET A 163 -7.75 -9.27 -6.38
CA MET A 163 -7.56 -9.52 -7.82
C MET A 163 -8.22 -10.83 -8.28
N ALA A 164 -8.27 -11.85 -7.44
CA ALA A 164 -9.01 -13.09 -7.71
C ALA A 164 -10.52 -12.83 -7.90
N THR A 165 -11.05 -11.80 -7.26
CA THR A 165 -12.48 -11.45 -7.32
C THR A 165 -12.78 -10.41 -8.40
N ALA A 166 -12.00 -9.32 -8.46
CA ALA A 166 -12.30 -8.14 -9.28
C ALA A 166 -11.40 -8.01 -10.53
N GLY A 167 -10.31 -8.78 -10.60
CA GLY A 167 -9.30 -8.68 -11.65
C GLY A 167 -8.29 -7.54 -11.42
N ARG A 168 -7.13 -7.64 -12.08
CA ARG A 168 -6.04 -6.64 -11.97
C ARG A 168 -6.45 -5.25 -12.45
N SER A 169 -7.34 -5.17 -13.44
CA SER A 169 -7.85 -3.91 -13.99
C SER A 169 -8.84 -3.19 -13.06
N ALA A 170 -9.15 -3.75 -11.88
CA ALA A 170 -9.98 -3.08 -10.87
C ALA A 170 -9.18 -2.14 -9.96
N ALA A 171 -7.85 -2.12 -10.02
CA ALA A 171 -7.02 -1.23 -9.20
C ALA A 171 -6.63 0.05 -9.95
N ILE A 172 -7.00 1.20 -9.38
CA ILE A 172 -6.78 2.53 -9.96
C ILE A 172 -5.84 3.33 -9.06
N GLY A 173 -4.75 3.81 -9.65
CA GLY A 173 -3.81 4.68 -8.97
C GLY A 173 -4.28 6.13 -8.97
N VAL A 174 -4.18 6.83 -7.84
CA VAL A 174 -4.43 8.28 -7.76
C VAL A 174 -3.20 8.99 -7.18
N MET A 175 -2.63 9.87 -7.99
CA MET A 175 -1.40 10.61 -7.72
C MET A 175 -1.66 12.10 -7.80
N GLY A 176 -0.90 12.88 -7.06
CA GLY A 176 -1.00 14.34 -7.09
C GLY A 176 -0.28 15.02 -5.93
N GLY A 177 -0.38 16.34 -5.89
CA GLY A 177 0.31 17.16 -4.90
C GLY A 177 -0.10 16.86 -3.45
N HIS A 178 0.91 16.60 -2.61
CA HIS A 178 0.78 16.47 -1.15
C HIS A 178 0.36 17.78 -0.46
N ALA A 179 0.69 18.94 -1.05
CA ALA A 179 0.41 20.27 -0.50
C ALA A 179 -0.99 20.82 -0.80
N VAL A 180 -1.90 20.01 -1.39
CA VAL A 180 -3.29 20.41 -1.62
C VAL A 180 -4.02 20.54 -0.28
N GLN A 181 -4.59 21.71 -0.01
CA GLN A 181 -5.27 21.97 1.25
C GLN A 181 -6.64 21.29 1.31
N ARG A 182 -7.03 20.78 2.50
CA ARG A 182 -8.40 20.29 2.73
C ARG A 182 -9.42 21.39 2.46
N GLY A 183 -10.58 21.02 1.92
CA GLY A 183 -11.65 21.96 1.57
C GLY A 183 -11.49 22.69 0.23
N SER A 184 -10.29 22.69 -0.36
CA SER A 184 -10.04 23.30 -1.68
C SER A 184 -10.80 22.58 -2.81
N THR A 185 -10.96 23.25 -3.96
CA THR A 185 -11.61 22.66 -5.14
C THR A 185 -10.91 21.39 -5.59
N THR A 186 -9.58 21.39 -5.67
CA THR A 186 -8.79 20.20 -6.05
C THR A 186 -8.99 19.05 -5.07
N TYR A 187 -9.03 19.33 -3.77
CA TYR A 187 -9.32 18.31 -2.75
C TYR A 187 -10.71 17.70 -2.94
N ARG A 188 -11.73 18.54 -3.18
CA ARG A 188 -13.11 18.07 -3.43
C ARG A 188 -13.18 17.19 -4.67
N LEU A 189 -12.54 17.60 -5.78
CA LEU A 189 -12.54 16.81 -7.01
C LEU A 189 -11.86 15.45 -6.80
N ALA A 190 -10.72 15.40 -6.11
CA ALA A 190 -10.03 14.15 -5.80
C ALA A 190 -10.86 13.24 -4.87
N ALA A 191 -11.57 13.83 -3.89
CA ALA A 191 -12.46 13.10 -3.01
C ALA A 191 -13.69 12.55 -3.75
N THR A 192 -14.32 13.34 -4.61
CA THR A 192 -15.42 12.87 -5.47
C THR A 192 -14.96 11.76 -6.40
N LEU A 193 -13.78 11.89 -7.02
CA LEU A 193 -13.20 10.85 -7.86
C LEU A 193 -13.03 9.53 -7.09
N GLY A 194 -12.40 9.58 -5.91
CA GLY A 194 -12.21 8.39 -5.07
C GLY A 194 -13.53 7.75 -4.65
N TRP A 195 -14.55 8.57 -4.36
CA TRP A 195 -15.89 8.13 -4.02
C TRP A 195 -16.58 7.40 -5.17
N GLU A 196 -16.58 7.98 -6.37
CA GLU A 196 -17.18 7.35 -7.56
C GLU A 196 -16.44 6.08 -7.98
N LEU A 197 -15.10 6.08 -7.96
CA LEU A 197 -14.29 4.90 -8.30
C LEU A 197 -14.58 3.71 -7.37
N ALA A 198 -14.58 3.95 -6.05
CA ALA A 198 -14.87 2.90 -5.07
C ALA A 198 -16.30 2.35 -5.24
N ARG A 199 -17.28 3.23 -5.53
CA ARG A 199 -18.67 2.84 -5.82
C ARG A 199 -18.82 2.05 -7.12
N ALA A 200 -17.95 2.31 -8.09
CA ALA A 200 -17.84 1.55 -9.32
C ALA A 200 -17.04 0.23 -9.15
N GLY A 201 -16.77 -0.19 -7.91
CA GLY A 201 -16.08 -1.45 -7.61
C GLY A 201 -14.58 -1.41 -7.89
N ARG A 202 -13.96 -0.22 -7.88
CA ARG A 202 -12.51 -0.05 -8.09
C ARG A 202 -11.78 0.09 -6.76
N LEU A 203 -10.64 -0.59 -6.65
CA LEU A 203 -9.70 -0.38 -5.56
C LEU A 203 -8.93 0.92 -5.82
N VAL A 204 -9.10 1.91 -4.94
CA VAL A 204 -8.32 3.15 -4.96
C VAL A 204 -6.97 2.91 -4.29
N VAL A 205 -5.88 3.14 -5.03
CA VAL A 205 -4.49 2.99 -4.56
C VAL A 205 -3.81 4.36 -4.59
N THR A 206 -3.22 4.79 -3.48
CA THR A 206 -2.52 6.07 -3.40
C THR A 206 -1.14 5.94 -2.75
N GLY A 207 -0.35 7.01 -2.85
CA GLY A 207 0.93 7.11 -2.17
C GLY A 207 0.87 7.37 -0.67
N GLY A 208 -0.32 7.48 -0.08
CA GLY A 208 -0.51 7.48 1.37
C GLY A 208 -0.30 8.80 2.12
N GLY A 209 0.12 9.88 1.46
CA GLY A 209 0.35 11.18 2.09
C GLY A 209 -0.90 12.09 2.15
N PRO A 210 -0.74 13.36 2.57
CA PRO A 210 -1.80 14.37 2.60
C PRO A 210 -2.22 14.82 1.19
N GLY A 211 -3.16 15.76 1.12
CA GLY A 211 -3.58 16.39 -0.14
C GLY A 211 -4.40 15.47 -1.03
N VAL A 212 -4.04 15.34 -2.31
CA VAL A 212 -4.80 14.55 -3.30
C VAL A 212 -4.93 13.08 -2.88
N MET A 213 -3.86 12.51 -2.31
CA MET A 213 -3.84 11.11 -1.89
C MET A 213 -4.83 10.87 -0.75
N GLU A 214 -4.78 11.70 0.30
CA GLU A 214 -5.77 11.68 1.38
C GLU A 214 -7.19 11.87 0.86
N ALA A 215 -7.41 12.85 -0.02
CA ALA A 215 -8.73 13.13 -0.58
C ALA A 215 -9.32 11.91 -1.30
N ALA A 216 -8.55 11.25 -2.16
CA ALA A 216 -8.99 10.07 -2.88
C ALA A 216 -9.34 8.92 -1.92
N ASN A 217 -8.53 8.65 -0.90
CA ASN A 217 -8.85 7.65 0.11
C ASN A 217 -10.04 8.05 0.99
N LEU A 218 -10.25 9.34 1.29
CA LEU A 218 -11.44 9.86 1.97
C LEU A 218 -12.71 9.57 1.15
N GLY A 219 -12.66 9.84 -0.15
CA GLY A 219 -13.74 9.51 -1.08
C GLY A 219 -14.09 8.03 -1.02
N ALA A 220 -13.07 7.18 -1.14
CA ALA A 220 -13.24 5.73 -1.05
C ALA A 220 -13.78 5.29 0.32
N PHE A 221 -13.33 5.92 1.41
CA PHE A 221 -13.79 5.65 2.78
C PHE A 221 -15.30 5.92 2.94
N LEU A 222 -15.79 6.99 2.30
CA LEU A 222 -17.20 7.38 2.33
C LEU A 222 -18.03 6.81 1.17
N ALA A 223 -17.53 5.81 0.42
CA ALA A 223 -18.19 5.24 -0.76
C ALA A 223 -19.62 4.73 -0.50
N THR A 224 -19.91 4.28 0.73
CA THR A 224 -21.23 3.80 1.16
C THR A 224 -22.17 4.92 1.63
N ARG A 225 -21.66 6.15 1.75
CA ARG A 225 -22.38 7.34 2.23
C ARG A 225 -22.87 8.17 1.05
N SER A 226 -23.76 9.13 1.33
CA SER A 226 -24.29 10.02 0.30
C SER A 226 -23.27 11.07 -0.14
N ALA A 227 -23.45 11.66 -1.33
CA ALA A 227 -22.64 12.79 -1.78
C ALA A 227 -22.76 14.02 -0.84
N ALA A 228 -23.88 14.16 -0.14
CA ALA A 228 -24.07 15.18 0.88
C ALA A 228 -23.17 14.92 2.11
N ASP A 229 -23.06 13.66 2.55
CA ASP A 229 -22.17 13.28 3.65
C ASP A 229 -20.70 13.50 3.27
N LEU A 230 -20.31 13.16 2.04
CA LEU A 230 -18.96 13.44 1.52
C LEU A 230 -18.65 14.94 1.57
N THR A 231 -19.60 15.77 1.12
CA THR A 231 -19.42 17.24 1.14
C THR A 231 -19.28 17.75 2.57
N ALA A 232 -20.15 17.30 3.48
CA ALA A 232 -20.09 17.69 4.89
C ALA A 232 -18.79 17.25 5.57
N ALA A 233 -18.31 16.03 5.27
CA ALA A 233 -17.04 15.52 5.77
C ALA A 233 -15.86 16.40 5.32
N ILE A 234 -15.82 16.79 4.05
CA ILE A 234 -14.78 17.69 3.53
C ILE A 234 -14.85 19.06 4.20
N ASP A 235 -16.05 19.58 4.49
CA ASP A 235 -16.23 20.86 5.19
C ASP A 235 -15.72 20.80 6.63
N VAL A 236 -15.90 19.67 7.32
CA VAL A 236 -15.32 19.43 8.64
C VAL A 236 -13.79 19.44 8.57
N LEU A 237 -13.21 18.73 7.60
CA LEU A 237 -11.75 18.67 7.41
C LEU A 237 -11.15 20.02 7.01
N ALA A 238 -11.90 20.89 6.34
CA ALA A 238 -11.46 22.23 5.93
C ALA A 238 -11.10 23.14 7.13
N ALA A 239 -11.55 22.81 8.34
CA ALA A 239 -11.15 23.52 9.56
C ALA A 239 -9.68 23.31 9.94
N ALA A 240 -9.05 22.24 9.45
CA ALA A 240 -7.62 21.96 9.59
C ALA A 240 -6.99 21.74 8.21
N PRO A 241 -6.81 22.81 7.41
CA PRO A 241 -6.56 22.71 5.97
C PRO A 241 -5.13 22.26 5.60
N ASP A 242 -4.18 22.45 6.51
CA ASP A 242 -2.74 22.31 6.23
C ASP A 242 -2.14 21.24 7.14
N PHE A 243 -1.53 20.23 6.53
CA PHE A 243 -0.95 19.10 7.27
C PHE A 243 0.22 19.52 8.16
N ARG A 244 0.86 20.67 7.92
CA ARG A 244 1.97 21.18 8.72
C ARG A 244 1.54 21.54 10.16
N ASP A 245 0.25 21.76 10.38
CA ASP A 245 -0.34 21.86 11.71
C ASP A 245 -0.86 20.48 12.14
N HIS A 246 0.09 19.61 12.52
CA HIS A 246 -0.16 18.17 12.60
C HIS A 246 -1.26 17.76 13.58
N ASP A 247 -1.35 18.42 14.74
CA ASP A 247 -2.30 18.04 15.80
C ASP A 247 -3.76 18.29 15.38
N PRO A 248 -4.16 19.52 15.00
CA PRO A 248 -5.51 19.77 14.46
C PRO A 248 -5.81 18.93 13.21
N TYR A 249 -4.82 18.75 12.33
CA TYR A 249 -4.98 17.98 11.10
C TYR A 249 -5.31 16.51 11.39
N THR A 250 -4.59 15.90 12.31
CA THR A 250 -4.79 14.50 12.72
C THR A 250 -6.08 14.33 13.53
N ALA A 251 -6.33 15.23 14.49
CA ALA A 251 -7.54 15.20 15.32
C ALA A 251 -8.82 15.30 14.47
N ALA A 252 -8.83 16.15 13.44
CA ALA A 252 -9.97 16.27 12.52
C ALA A 252 -10.25 14.97 11.75
N ALA A 253 -9.20 14.27 11.31
CA ALA A 253 -9.34 13.00 10.61
C ALA A 253 -9.85 11.88 11.54
N LEU A 254 -9.29 11.78 12.75
CA LEU A 254 -9.74 10.79 13.75
C LEU A 254 -11.19 11.02 14.15
N LYS A 255 -11.58 12.27 14.43
CA LYS A 255 -12.97 12.63 14.72
C LYS A 255 -13.92 12.21 13.60
N LEU A 256 -13.53 12.46 12.35
CA LEU A 256 -14.38 12.08 11.21
C LEU A 256 -14.52 10.55 11.09
N ARG A 257 -13.46 9.78 11.38
CA ARG A 257 -13.54 8.32 11.39
C ARG A 257 -14.50 7.81 12.47
N ASP A 258 -14.51 8.43 13.64
CA ASP A 258 -15.44 8.09 14.72
C ASP A 258 -16.90 8.37 14.33
N GLU A 259 -17.14 9.46 13.59
CA GLU A 259 -18.48 9.83 13.08
C GLU A 259 -18.96 8.88 11.96
N PHE A 260 -18.04 8.35 11.15
CA PHE A 260 -18.33 7.47 10.03
C PHE A 260 -17.65 6.10 10.18
N PRO A 261 -18.13 5.23 11.09
CA PRO A 261 -17.50 3.94 11.31
C PRO A 261 -17.50 3.11 10.02
N ALA A 262 -16.44 2.33 9.85
CA ALA A 262 -16.29 1.40 8.73
C ALA A 262 -17.48 0.42 8.71
N PRO A 263 -17.97 0.04 7.51
CA PRO A 263 -19.02 -0.97 7.41
C PRO A 263 -18.50 -2.32 7.95
N ALA A 264 -19.43 -3.15 8.44
CA ALA A 264 -19.09 -4.47 8.94
C ALA A 264 -18.42 -5.32 7.85
N GLU A 265 -17.31 -5.99 8.20
CA GLU A 265 -16.60 -6.91 7.33
C GLU A 265 -17.50 -8.12 7.04
N THR A 266 -17.75 -8.41 5.76
CA THR A 266 -18.65 -9.49 5.33
C THR A 266 -17.97 -10.56 4.49
N ASP A 267 -16.92 -10.20 3.76
CA ASP A 267 -16.24 -11.07 2.79
C ASP A 267 -14.71 -10.93 2.79
N GLY A 268 -14.12 -10.17 3.73
CA GLY A 268 -12.68 -9.92 3.79
C GLY A 268 -12.17 -8.87 2.80
N LEU A 269 -13.05 -8.28 1.97
CA LEU A 269 -12.71 -7.30 0.94
C LEU A 269 -13.39 -5.94 1.18
N ALA A 270 -14.03 -5.72 2.33
CA ALA A 270 -14.66 -4.44 2.64
C ALA A 270 -13.63 -3.30 2.64
N TRP A 271 -12.41 -3.56 3.12
CA TRP A 271 -11.30 -2.60 3.11
C TRP A 271 -10.99 -2.07 1.70
N ALA A 272 -11.08 -2.91 0.67
CA ALA A 272 -10.76 -2.53 -0.71
C ALA A 272 -11.83 -1.60 -1.30
N ARG A 273 -13.10 -1.80 -0.90
CA ARG A 273 -14.26 -1.01 -1.35
C ARG A 273 -14.50 0.24 -0.49
N CYS A 274 -14.01 0.24 0.74
CA CYS A 274 -14.21 1.31 1.72
C CYS A 274 -12.86 1.75 2.27
N GLY A 275 -12.27 2.79 1.67
CA GLY A 275 -11.00 3.40 2.07
C GLY A 275 -9.84 3.02 1.15
N GLY A 276 -9.80 1.78 0.65
CA GLY A 276 -8.79 1.32 -0.31
C GLY A 276 -7.40 1.15 0.31
N LEU A 277 -6.37 1.28 -0.53
CA LEU A 277 -4.98 1.03 -0.19
C LEU A 277 -4.15 2.33 -0.22
N SER A 278 -3.28 2.49 0.76
CA SER A 278 -2.23 3.50 0.74
C SER A 278 -0.85 2.86 0.88
N ILE A 279 0.14 3.40 0.18
CA ILE A 279 1.52 2.92 0.21
C ILE A 279 2.48 4.07 0.54
N PRO A 280 2.53 4.53 1.80
CA PRO A 280 3.42 5.59 2.23
C PRO A 280 4.83 5.09 2.56
N THR A 281 5.72 6.02 2.91
CA THR A 281 7.07 5.69 3.40
C THR A 281 7.48 6.58 4.58
N TRP A 282 8.28 6.05 5.49
CA TRP A 282 8.92 6.86 6.54
C TRP A 282 10.01 7.81 6.02
N LEU A 283 10.45 7.68 4.76
CA LEU A 283 11.29 8.72 4.13
C LEU A 283 10.60 10.09 4.19
N TYR A 284 9.28 10.10 3.97
CA TYR A 284 8.43 11.28 4.06
C TYR A 284 7.64 11.33 5.38
N GLY A 285 8.12 10.71 6.48
CA GLY A 285 7.36 10.63 7.73
C GLY A 285 7.12 11.96 8.47
N HIS A 286 7.60 13.08 7.93
CA HIS A 286 7.18 14.42 8.36
C HIS A 286 5.83 14.83 7.75
N GLU A 287 5.36 14.10 6.75
CA GLU A 287 4.00 14.16 6.24
C GLU A 287 3.19 13.05 6.93
N PRO A 288 2.06 13.37 7.58
CA PRO A 288 1.23 12.37 8.20
C PRO A 288 0.73 11.37 7.16
N ALA A 289 0.77 10.07 7.48
CA ALA A 289 0.03 9.10 6.68
C ALA A 289 -1.47 9.44 6.72
N ASN A 290 -2.15 9.39 5.58
CA ASN A 290 -3.58 9.61 5.57
C ASN A 290 -4.30 8.50 6.34
N LEU A 291 -5.30 8.88 7.12
CA LEU A 291 -6.03 7.98 8.02
C LEU A 291 -7.32 7.45 7.39
N PHE A 292 -7.59 7.71 6.11
CA PHE A 292 -8.82 7.26 5.44
C PHE A 292 -8.63 5.98 4.62
N ALA A 293 -7.39 5.63 4.29
CA ALA A 293 -7.09 4.32 3.72
C ALA A 293 -7.40 3.21 4.74
N ALA A 294 -8.06 2.14 4.29
CA ALA A 294 -8.39 1.03 5.19
C ALA A 294 -7.20 0.11 5.44
N ARG A 295 -6.30 -0.02 4.45
CA ARG A 295 -5.03 -0.74 4.58
C ARG A 295 -3.86 0.14 4.14
N ILE A 296 -2.75 0.03 4.86
CA ILE A 296 -1.57 0.86 4.68
C ILE A 296 -0.32 -0.03 4.60
N ALA A 297 0.30 -0.09 3.42
CA ALA A 297 1.59 -0.72 3.19
C ALA A 297 2.71 0.32 3.35
N LYS A 298 3.11 0.59 4.60
CA LYS A 298 4.11 1.61 4.90
C LYS A 298 5.53 1.04 4.82
N TYR A 299 6.38 1.60 3.96
CA TYR A 299 7.73 1.10 3.73
C TYR A 299 8.83 2.01 4.30
N PHE A 300 10.00 1.45 4.59
CA PHE A 300 11.24 2.22 4.73
C PHE A 300 11.84 2.56 3.37
N SER A 301 11.81 1.63 2.42
CA SER A 301 12.31 1.84 1.06
C SER A 301 11.35 2.63 0.19
N ASN A 302 11.70 3.88 -0.14
CA ASN A 302 10.91 4.69 -1.07
C ASN A 302 10.91 4.11 -2.50
N ALA A 303 12.00 3.48 -2.94
CA ALA A 303 12.09 2.90 -4.28
C ALA A 303 11.11 1.73 -4.47
N ILE A 304 10.97 0.86 -3.46
CA ILE A 304 9.98 -0.22 -3.46
C ILE A 304 8.57 0.40 -3.46
N ARG A 305 8.32 1.36 -2.55
CA ARG A 305 7.04 2.07 -2.45
C ARG A 305 6.59 2.68 -3.79
N GLU A 306 7.47 3.39 -4.49
CA GLU A 306 7.15 3.99 -5.80
C GLU A 306 6.83 2.94 -6.87
N ASP A 307 7.65 1.90 -6.98
CA ASP A 307 7.43 0.84 -7.97
C ASP A 307 6.11 0.09 -7.72
N THR A 308 5.83 -0.23 -6.45
CA THR A 308 4.67 -1.00 -6.03
C THR A 308 3.35 -0.29 -6.32
N ILE A 309 3.24 1.02 -6.03
CA ILE A 309 2.03 1.80 -6.34
C ILE A 309 1.71 1.69 -7.83
N LEU A 310 2.72 1.90 -8.68
CA LEU A 310 2.55 1.86 -10.13
C LEU A 310 2.19 0.45 -10.58
N ARG A 311 2.92 -0.58 -10.11
CA ARG A 311 2.67 -1.99 -10.45
C ARG A 311 1.25 -2.42 -10.15
N LEU A 312 0.67 -1.99 -9.03
CA LEU A 312 -0.71 -2.33 -8.66
C LEU A 312 -1.77 -1.59 -9.49
N SER A 313 -1.47 -0.38 -9.96
CA SER A 313 -2.40 0.50 -10.66
C SER A 313 -2.62 0.11 -12.13
N ARG A 314 -3.16 -1.09 -12.38
CA ARG A 314 -3.30 -1.65 -13.75
C ARG A 314 -4.58 -1.25 -14.46
N GLY A 315 -5.63 -0.86 -13.73
CA GLY A 315 -6.89 -0.39 -14.32
C GLY A 315 -6.81 1.02 -14.92
N GLY A 316 -5.77 1.77 -14.55
CA GLY A 316 -5.55 3.14 -14.97
C GLY A 316 -4.92 3.96 -13.84
N ILE A 317 -4.45 5.14 -14.19
CA ILE A 317 -3.73 6.02 -13.28
C ILE A 317 -4.24 7.45 -13.47
N VAL A 318 -4.59 8.10 -12.37
CA VAL A 318 -5.01 9.49 -12.35
C VAL A 318 -3.89 10.37 -11.82
N PHE A 319 -3.56 11.42 -12.55
CA PHE A 319 -2.56 12.41 -12.20
C PHE A 319 -3.24 13.78 -12.03
N ALA A 320 -3.53 14.14 -10.77
CA ALA A 320 -3.89 15.51 -10.42
C ALA A 320 -2.66 16.42 -10.41
N PRO A 321 -2.83 17.76 -10.44
CA PRO A 321 -1.69 18.68 -10.42
C PRO A 321 -0.71 18.40 -9.28
N GLY A 322 0.56 18.29 -9.63
CA GLY A 322 1.64 17.94 -8.73
C GLY A 322 2.99 18.25 -9.34
N TRP A 323 4.02 18.35 -8.50
CA TRP A 323 5.36 18.78 -8.93
C TRP A 323 6.27 17.59 -9.23
N ALA A 324 7.55 17.65 -8.83
CA ALA A 324 8.59 16.70 -9.22
C ALA A 324 8.22 15.23 -8.94
N GLY A 325 7.64 14.93 -7.76
CA GLY A 325 7.22 13.56 -7.42
C GLY A 325 6.15 13.01 -8.37
N THR A 326 5.08 13.77 -8.61
CA THR A 326 4.01 13.36 -9.53
C THR A 326 4.52 13.24 -10.97
N VAL A 327 5.37 14.15 -11.42
CA VAL A 327 5.98 14.05 -12.77
C VAL A 327 6.89 12.82 -12.88
N GLN A 328 7.64 12.49 -11.84
CA GLN A 328 8.44 11.27 -11.79
C GLN A 328 7.55 10.02 -11.93
N GLU A 329 6.46 9.95 -11.17
CA GLU A 329 5.48 8.85 -11.24
C GLU A 329 4.89 8.70 -12.65
N VAL A 330 4.57 9.81 -13.34
CA VAL A 330 4.09 9.80 -14.73
C VAL A 330 5.07 9.08 -15.65
N PHE A 331 6.36 9.43 -15.60
CA PHE A 331 7.37 8.86 -16.49
C PHE A 331 7.82 7.46 -16.08
N GLN A 332 7.84 7.14 -14.79
CA GLN A 332 8.03 5.77 -14.31
C GLN A 332 6.90 4.86 -14.82
N ALA A 333 5.64 5.30 -14.71
CA ALA A 333 4.49 4.57 -15.21
C ALA A 333 4.55 4.42 -16.73
N ALA A 334 4.77 5.51 -17.47
CA ALA A 334 4.85 5.50 -18.92
C ALA A 334 5.95 4.56 -19.44
N THR A 335 7.08 4.48 -18.75
CA THR A 335 8.17 3.55 -19.08
C THR A 335 7.71 2.09 -18.92
N LYS A 336 7.06 1.75 -17.80
CA LYS A 336 6.51 0.40 -17.57
C LYS A 336 5.47 0.03 -18.64
N THR A 337 4.60 0.97 -19.00
CA THR A 337 3.58 0.77 -20.05
C THR A 337 4.20 0.62 -21.44
N PHE A 338 5.18 1.46 -21.78
CA PHE A 338 5.91 1.39 -23.04
C PHE A 338 6.51 0.01 -23.27
N TYR A 339 7.20 -0.54 -22.27
CA TYR A 339 7.82 -1.88 -22.36
C TYR A 339 6.89 -3.03 -21.99
N ALA A 340 5.63 -2.73 -21.63
CA ALA A 340 4.67 -3.70 -21.08
C ALA A 340 5.27 -4.55 -19.94
N THR A 341 6.13 -3.94 -19.11
CA THR A 341 6.87 -4.63 -18.03
C THR A 341 5.93 -5.27 -17.02
N ASP A 342 4.78 -4.62 -16.76
CA ASP A 342 3.73 -5.11 -15.87
C ASP A 342 2.42 -5.40 -16.65
N GLY A 343 2.54 -5.68 -17.94
CA GLY A 343 1.43 -5.63 -18.91
C GLY A 343 1.06 -4.20 -19.33
N VAL A 344 0.16 -4.08 -20.31
CA VAL A 344 -0.37 -2.79 -20.77
C VAL A 344 -1.26 -2.21 -19.67
N SER A 345 -0.99 -0.98 -19.27
CA SER A 345 -1.82 -0.25 -18.30
C SER A 345 -3.15 0.18 -18.93
N GLY A 346 -4.17 0.38 -18.09
CA GLY A 346 -5.35 1.17 -18.44
C GLY A 346 -5.04 2.67 -18.65
N PRO A 347 -6.09 3.51 -18.76
CA PRO A 347 -5.98 4.93 -19.12
C PRO A 347 -5.13 5.76 -18.15
N TYR A 348 -4.43 6.75 -18.71
CA TYR A 348 -3.71 7.79 -17.98
C TYR A 348 -4.58 9.04 -18.02
N VAL A 349 -5.19 9.39 -16.89
CA VAL A 349 -6.12 10.52 -16.80
C VAL A 349 -5.45 11.66 -16.06
N PHE A 350 -5.20 12.75 -16.77
CA PHE A 350 -4.61 13.96 -16.24
C PHE A 350 -5.72 14.97 -15.92
N LEU A 351 -5.86 15.31 -14.63
CA LEU A 351 -6.84 16.29 -14.16
C LEU A 351 -6.24 17.70 -14.18
N ASP A 352 -7.02 18.72 -14.55
CA ASP A 352 -6.60 20.10 -14.81
C ASP A 352 -5.91 20.26 -16.19
N THR A 353 -6.73 20.56 -17.18
CA THR A 353 -6.33 20.71 -18.58
C THR A 353 -5.34 21.86 -18.73
N ALA A 354 -5.57 22.99 -18.07
CA ALA A 354 -4.65 24.13 -18.15
C ALA A 354 -3.26 23.76 -17.62
N TYR A 355 -3.20 23.05 -16.49
CA TYR A 355 -1.94 22.60 -15.90
C TYR A 355 -1.16 21.68 -16.84
N TRP A 356 -1.80 20.62 -17.34
CA TRP A 356 -1.13 19.57 -18.13
C TRP A 356 -0.96 19.89 -19.63
N THR A 357 -1.51 21.00 -20.11
CA THR A 357 -1.32 21.44 -21.51
C THR A 357 -0.49 22.71 -21.64
N GLN A 358 -0.51 23.62 -20.66
CA GLN A 358 0.17 24.91 -20.76
C GLN A 358 1.42 24.98 -19.88
N ARG A 359 1.35 24.44 -18.67
CA ARG A 359 2.45 24.54 -17.70
C ARG A 359 3.44 23.40 -17.82
N LEU A 360 2.93 22.16 -17.81
CA LEU A 360 3.70 20.94 -18.00
C LEU A 360 3.05 20.14 -19.13
N PRO A 361 3.33 20.48 -20.41
CA PRO A 361 2.63 19.95 -21.58
C PRO A 361 2.92 18.46 -21.78
N ILE A 362 2.19 17.60 -21.06
CA ILE A 362 2.55 16.20 -20.89
C ILE A 362 2.38 15.39 -22.18
N ARG A 363 1.35 15.73 -22.97
CA ARG A 363 1.06 15.10 -24.26
C ARG A 363 2.22 15.21 -25.24
N THR A 364 2.88 16.35 -25.29
CA THR A 364 4.03 16.61 -26.17
C THR A 364 5.17 15.61 -25.97
N LEU A 365 5.32 15.07 -24.76
CA LEU A 365 6.35 14.08 -24.44
C LEU A 365 5.81 12.65 -24.46
N LEU A 366 4.62 12.41 -23.91
CA LEU A 366 4.09 11.05 -23.77
C LEU A 366 3.50 10.47 -25.04
N GLU A 367 2.83 11.25 -25.88
CA GLU A 367 2.20 10.75 -27.11
C GLU A 367 3.22 10.11 -28.07
N PRO A 368 4.32 10.79 -28.48
CA PRO A 368 5.30 10.17 -29.37
C PRO A 368 6.03 9.00 -28.71
N LEU A 369 6.19 9.02 -27.38
CA LEU A 369 6.81 7.93 -26.64
C LEU A 369 5.90 6.70 -26.68
N LEU A 370 4.63 6.81 -26.28
CA LEU A 370 3.71 5.67 -26.23
C LEU A 370 3.30 5.19 -27.63
N ALA A 371 3.27 6.05 -28.64
CA ALA A 371 3.06 5.64 -30.03
C ALA A 371 4.17 4.74 -30.57
N GLY A 372 5.40 4.91 -30.06
CA GLY A 372 6.56 4.11 -30.43
C GLY A 372 6.70 2.79 -29.65
N SER A 373 5.69 2.39 -28.86
CA SER A 373 5.81 1.23 -27.99
C SER A 373 5.98 -0.08 -28.80
N PRO A 374 6.85 -1.01 -28.32
CA PRO A 374 6.94 -2.36 -28.86
C PRO A 374 5.62 -3.16 -28.78
N ALA A 375 4.67 -2.75 -27.94
CA ALA A 375 3.37 -3.41 -27.77
C ALA A 375 2.27 -2.85 -28.70
N GLY A 376 2.62 -1.95 -29.62
CA GLY A 376 1.68 -1.23 -30.49
C GLY A 376 1.55 0.24 -30.09
N ASP A 377 0.76 1.00 -30.84
CA ASP A 377 0.52 2.41 -30.53
C ASP A 377 -0.36 2.51 -29.26
N LEU A 378 0.24 2.99 -28.17
CA LEU A 378 -0.42 3.18 -26.87
C LEU A 378 -0.74 4.65 -26.57
N SER A 379 -0.57 5.56 -27.53
CA SER A 379 -0.82 7.01 -27.34
C SER A 379 -2.29 7.31 -26.99
N GLY A 380 -3.21 6.45 -27.43
CA GLY A 380 -4.64 6.53 -27.11
C GLY A 380 -4.98 6.35 -25.63
N LEU A 381 -4.03 5.93 -24.78
CA LEU A 381 -4.22 5.84 -23.33
C LEU A 381 -4.18 7.20 -22.62
N ILE A 382 -3.75 8.28 -23.28
CA ILE A 382 -3.54 9.57 -22.65
C ILE A 382 -4.81 10.42 -22.74
N HIS A 383 -5.41 10.73 -21.60
CA HIS A 383 -6.61 11.56 -21.48
C HIS A 383 -6.33 12.76 -20.58
N VAL A 384 -6.82 13.94 -20.96
CA VAL A 384 -6.70 15.17 -20.17
C VAL A 384 -8.11 15.73 -20.04
N THR A 385 -8.57 15.96 -18.83
CA THR A 385 -9.94 16.41 -18.57
C THR A 385 -10.03 17.27 -17.30
N ASP A 386 -11.07 18.11 -17.26
CA ASP A 386 -11.48 18.85 -16.06
C ASP A 386 -12.72 18.24 -15.40
N ASP A 387 -13.28 17.16 -15.98
CA ASP A 387 -14.50 16.51 -15.53
C ASP A 387 -14.19 15.17 -14.84
N VAL A 388 -14.57 15.07 -13.57
CA VAL A 388 -14.45 13.84 -12.77
C VAL A 388 -15.34 12.73 -13.33
N ALA A 389 -16.52 13.06 -13.88
CA ALA A 389 -17.40 12.04 -14.46
C ALA A 389 -16.77 11.40 -15.69
N GLU A 390 -16.18 12.20 -16.59
CA GLU A 390 -15.43 11.69 -17.73
C GLU A 390 -14.25 10.80 -17.28
N ALA A 391 -13.49 11.24 -16.28
CA ALA A 391 -12.40 10.46 -15.70
C ALA A 391 -12.89 9.09 -15.21
N VAL A 392 -14.01 9.05 -14.48
CA VAL A 392 -14.60 7.80 -13.97
C VAL A 392 -15.07 6.90 -15.11
N THR A 393 -15.74 7.44 -16.13
CA THR A 393 -16.16 6.67 -17.32
C THR A 393 -14.96 6.02 -18.01
N LEU A 394 -13.86 6.76 -18.20
CA LEU A 394 -12.63 6.23 -18.81
C LEU A 394 -12.03 5.08 -17.98
N LEU A 395 -11.98 5.22 -16.66
CA LEU A 395 -11.34 4.26 -15.75
C LEU A 395 -12.21 3.03 -15.44
N THR A 396 -13.52 3.13 -15.64
CA THR A 396 -14.47 2.07 -15.29
C THR A 396 -15.08 1.38 -16.51
N GLY A 397 -15.06 2.03 -17.67
CA GLY A 397 -15.78 1.58 -18.87
C GLY A 397 -17.30 1.67 -18.75
N ALA A 398 -17.83 2.31 -17.70
CA ALA A 398 -19.26 2.50 -17.51
C ALA A 398 -19.76 3.69 -18.35
N VAL A 399 -20.77 3.43 -19.20
CA VAL A 399 -21.46 4.43 -20.04
C VAL A 399 -22.66 4.99 -19.30
#